data_AF-A0A354MA36-F1
#
_entry.id   AF-A0A354MA36-F1
#
_cell.length_a   1.000
_cell.length_b   1.000
_cell.length_c   1.000
_cell.angle_alpha   90.00
_cell.angle_beta   90.00
_cell.angle_gamma   90.00
#
_symmetry.space_group_name_H-M   'P 1'
#
loop_
_entity.id
_entity.type
_entity.pdbx_description
1 polymer ?
#
loop_
_entity_poly.entity_id
_entity_poly.type
_entity_poly.pdbx_seq_one_letter_code
_entity_poly.pdbx_strand_id
1 'polypeptide(L)'
;LAFTGAVKDNILDTELLAVRLSELLAAHYPDRLTARYGEINLDTDGYDILCQIGKKRGMVIRGGETDTERAANMLLEEFRSCKIGNITLERVEESA
;
A
#
# COMPACT_ATOMS: atom_id res chain seq x y z
N LEU A 1 -30.11 2.91 -17.17
CA LEU A 1 -28.65 2.69 -17.27
C LEU A 1 -27.90 3.91 -16.74
N ALA A 2 -28.03 4.18 -15.44
CA ALA A 2 -27.28 5.22 -14.75
C ALA A 2 -27.25 4.78 -13.30
N PHE A 3 -26.08 4.48 -12.74
CA PHE A 3 -25.74 4.58 -11.31
C PHE A 3 -24.41 3.82 -11.06
N THR A 4 -23.50 4.47 -10.33
CA THR A 4 -22.23 3.95 -9.76
C THR A 4 -20.96 4.00 -10.62
N GLY A 5 -20.83 4.98 -11.53
CA GLY A 5 -19.54 5.30 -12.16
C GLY A 5 -18.66 6.28 -11.37
N ALA A 6 -19.20 6.99 -10.36
CA ALA A 6 -18.54 8.16 -9.77
C ALA A 6 -17.85 7.91 -8.41
N VAL A 7 -18.02 6.73 -7.81
CA VAL A 7 -17.49 6.44 -6.45
C VAL A 7 -16.32 5.45 -6.49
N LYS A 8 -16.15 4.69 -7.57
CA LYS A 8 -15.06 3.70 -7.69
C LYS A 8 -13.73 4.29 -8.11
N ASP A 9 -13.72 5.48 -8.71
CA ASP A 9 -12.48 6.09 -9.21
C ASP A 9 -11.50 6.36 -8.07
N ASN A 10 -11.97 6.98 -6.99
CA ASN A 10 -11.12 7.31 -5.83
C ASN A 10 -10.59 6.07 -5.09
N ILE A 11 -11.37 4.98 -5.05
CA ILE A 11 -10.96 3.72 -4.45
C ILE A 11 -9.89 3.05 -5.32
N LEU A 12 -10.13 2.95 -6.63
CA LEU A 12 -9.16 2.41 -7.58
C LEU A 12 -7.85 3.20 -7.55
N ASP A 13 -7.93 4.53 -7.46
CA ASP A 13 -6.75 5.39 -7.42
C ASP A 13 -5.92 5.14 -6.15
N THR A 14 -6.60 4.96 -5.01
CA THR A 14 -5.95 4.66 -3.72
C THR A 14 -5.29 3.28 -3.74
N GLU A 15 -5.98 2.26 -4.25
CA GLU A 15 -5.42 0.91 -4.40
C GLU A 15 -4.22 0.91 -5.34
N LEU A 16 -4.35 1.55 -6.51
CA LEU A 16 -3.26 1.66 -7.48
C LEU A 16 -2.06 2.41 -6.89
N LEU A 17 -2.30 3.49 -6.15
CA LEU A 17 -1.25 4.25 -5.47
C LEU A 17 -0.54 3.38 -4.42
N ALA A 18 -1.28 2.58 -3.66
CA ALA A 18 -0.72 1.66 -2.68
C ALA A 18 0.08 0.52 -3.33
N VAL A 19 -0.39 -0.01 -4.47
CA VAL A 19 0.35 -0.99 -5.27
C VAL A 19 1.69 -0.42 -5.70
N ARG A 20 1.69 0.77 -6.32
CA ARG A 20 2.91 1.46 -6.74
C ARG A 20 3.86 1.75 -5.58
N LEU A 21 3.31 2.17 -4.45
CA LEU A 21 4.08 2.40 -3.24
C LEU A 21 4.70 1.09 -2.73
N SER A 22 3.95 -0.01 -2.76
CA SER A 22 4.45 -1.33 -2.36
C SER A 22 5.62 -1.78 -3.24
N GLU A 23 5.52 -1.61 -4.56
CA GLU A 23 6.62 -1.88 -5.49
C GLU A 23 7.85 -1.02 -5.17
N LEU A 24 7.65 0.28 -4.95
CA LEU A 24 8.74 1.22 -4.65
C LEU A 24 9.43 0.86 -3.33
N LEU A 25 8.64 0.57 -2.29
CA LEU A 25 9.16 0.15 -1.00
C LEU A 25 9.87 -1.20 -1.10
N ALA A 26 9.37 -2.14 -1.89
CA ALA A 26 10.02 -3.43 -2.11
C ALA A 26 11.36 -3.27 -2.83
N ALA A 27 11.43 -2.37 -3.83
CA ALA A 27 12.64 -2.13 -4.60
C ALA A 27 13.71 -1.36 -3.81
N HIS A 28 13.32 -0.35 -3.02
CA HIS A 28 14.25 0.56 -2.36
C HIS A 28 14.45 0.29 -0.87
N TYR A 29 13.43 -0.24 -0.19
CA TYR A 29 13.41 -0.44 1.26
C TYR A 29 12.85 -1.82 1.68
N PRO A 30 13.30 -2.94 1.07
CA PRO A 30 12.76 -4.27 1.35
C PRO A 30 12.93 -4.68 2.82
N ASP A 31 14.05 -4.27 3.43
CA ASP A 31 14.35 -4.54 4.84
C ASP A 31 13.33 -3.87 5.79
N ARG A 32 12.92 -2.63 5.49
CA ARG A 32 11.92 -1.89 6.29
C ARG A 32 10.52 -2.50 6.17
N LEU A 33 10.14 -2.91 4.96
CA LEU A 33 8.88 -3.61 4.71
C LEU A 33 8.82 -4.91 5.51
N THR A 34 9.89 -5.70 5.42
CA THR A 34 9.99 -6.99 6.13
C THR A 34 10.03 -6.80 7.65
N ALA A 35 10.73 -5.77 8.15
CA ALA A 35 10.73 -5.46 9.58
C ALA A 35 9.35 -5.02 10.10
N ARG A 36 8.55 -4.32 9.28
CA ARG A 36 7.23 -3.79 9.69
C ARG A 36 6.09 -4.80 9.55
N TYR A 37 6.10 -5.60 8.47
CA TYR A 37 5.01 -6.51 8.10
C TYR A 37 5.40 -8.00 8.24
N GLY A 38 6.66 -8.28 8.60
CA GLY A 38 7.21 -9.62 8.72
C GLY A 38 7.67 -10.16 7.38
N GLU A 39 7.96 -11.47 7.33
CA GLU A 39 8.34 -12.16 6.10
C GLU A 39 7.19 -12.12 5.08
N ILE A 40 7.39 -11.30 4.04
CA ILE A 40 6.52 -11.14 2.87
C ILE A 40 7.38 -11.33 1.63
N ASN A 41 6.81 -11.95 0.59
CA ASN A 41 7.52 -12.09 -0.67
C ASN A 41 7.49 -10.74 -1.40
N LEU A 42 8.66 -10.13 -1.59
CA LEU A 42 8.84 -8.84 -2.24
C LEU A 42 9.22 -8.97 -3.73
N ASP A 43 9.48 -10.19 -4.21
CA ASP A 43 9.80 -10.50 -5.62
C ASP A 43 8.53 -10.71 -6.48
N THR A 44 7.40 -10.21 -5.99
CA THR A 44 6.08 -10.36 -6.63
C THR A 44 5.52 -8.99 -6.98
N ASP A 45 4.40 -8.98 -7.70
CA ASP A 45 3.73 -7.74 -8.10
C ASP A 45 3.27 -6.94 -6.86
N GLY A 46 3.29 -5.60 -6.96
CA GLY A 46 2.86 -4.72 -5.87
C GLY A 46 1.46 -5.03 -5.34
N TYR A 47 0.56 -5.54 -6.18
CA TYR A 47 -0.76 -5.99 -5.75
C TYR A 47 -0.70 -7.21 -4.84
N ASP A 48 0.16 -8.19 -5.15
CA ASP A 48 0.33 -9.37 -4.32
C ASP A 48 1.06 -9.02 -3.01
N ILE A 49 2.02 -8.08 -3.04
CA ILE A 49 2.63 -7.52 -1.84
C ILE A 49 1.56 -6.88 -0.94
N LEU A 50 0.68 -6.04 -1.51
CA LEU A 50 -0.41 -5.41 -0.78
C LEU A 50 -1.37 -6.44 -0.18
N CYS A 51 -1.68 -7.50 -0.93
CA CYS A 51 -2.50 -8.61 -0.47
C CYS A 51 -1.84 -9.36 0.69
N GLN A 52 -0.53 -9.64 0.60
CA GLN A 52 0.22 -10.24 1.70
C GLN A 52 0.22 -9.36 2.95
N ILE A 53 0.41 -8.04 2.79
CA ILE A 53 0.32 -7.06 3.89
C ILE A 53 -1.07 -7.09 4.54
N GLY A 54 -2.13 -7.06 3.75
CA GLY A 54 -3.51 -7.14 4.23
C GLY A 54 -3.78 -8.44 4.99
N LYS A 55 -3.35 -9.59 4.46
CA LYS A 55 -3.47 -10.90 5.12
C LYS A 55 -2.76 -10.93 6.47
N LYS A 56 -1.52 -10.43 6.54
CA LYS A 56 -0.73 -10.36 7.78
C LYS A 56 -1.40 -9.51 8.86
N ARG A 57 -2.17 -8.49 8.45
CA ARG A 57 -2.91 -7.61 9.35
C ARG A 57 -4.35 -8.07 9.64
N GLY A 58 -4.77 -9.23 9.11
CA GLY A 58 -6.11 -9.75 9.29
C GLY A 58 -7.19 -8.97 8.53
N MET A 59 -6.80 -8.22 7.49
CA MET A 59 -7.71 -7.48 6.61
C MET A 59 -8.28 -8.42 5.56
N VAL A 60 -9.09 -9.37 6.00
CA VAL A 60 -9.72 -10.38 5.13
C VAL A 60 -11.22 -10.15 5.15
N ILE A 61 -11.83 -10.02 3.98
CA ILE A 61 -13.27 -9.90 3.84
C ILE A 61 -13.95 -11.27 3.86
N ARG A 62 -15.27 -11.25 4.02
CA ARG A 62 -16.11 -12.46 3.90
C ARG A 62 -15.92 -13.09 2.52
N GLY A 63 -15.37 -14.30 2.49
CA GLY A 63 -15.04 -15.01 1.25
C GLY A 63 -13.58 -15.48 1.19
N GLY A 64 -12.72 -15.03 2.11
CA GLY A 64 -11.30 -15.40 2.11
C GLY A 64 -10.43 -14.51 1.21
N GLU A 65 -11.04 -13.52 0.56
CA GLU A 65 -10.35 -12.50 -0.20
C GLU A 65 -9.80 -11.42 0.74
N THR A 66 -8.67 -10.84 0.37
CA THR A 66 -8.05 -9.78 1.16
C THR A 66 -8.69 -8.45 0.82
N ASP A 67 -8.96 -7.66 1.84
CA ASP A 67 -9.48 -6.30 1.71
C ASP A 67 -8.35 -5.38 1.21
N THR A 68 -8.16 -5.34 -0.11
CA THR A 68 -7.11 -4.53 -0.73
C THR A 68 -7.36 -3.04 -0.58
N GLU A 69 -8.63 -2.61 -0.54
CA GLU A 69 -9.01 -1.22 -0.24
C GLU A 69 -8.55 -0.79 1.15
N ARG A 70 -8.84 -1.59 2.19
CA ARG A 70 -8.40 -1.28 3.56
C ARG A 70 -6.89 -1.41 3.71
N ALA A 71 -6.28 -2.40 3.07
CA ALA A 71 -4.83 -2.55 3.06
C ALA A 71 -4.14 -1.35 2.40
N ALA A 72 -4.69 -0.85 1.29
CA ALA A 72 -4.18 0.32 0.57
C ALA A 72 -4.24 1.58 1.44
N ASN A 73 -5.40 1.85 2.04
CA ASN A 73 -5.57 2.99 2.93
C ASN A 73 -4.61 2.93 4.12
N MET A 74 -4.48 1.76 4.76
CA MET A 74 -3.54 1.57 5.87
C MET A 74 -2.09 1.79 5.43
N LEU A 75 -1.67 1.21 4.31
CA LEU A 75 -0.29 1.33 3.82
C LEU A 75 0.05 2.80 3.53
N LEU A 76 -0.84 3.51 2.84
CA LEU A 76 -0.67 4.93 2.51
C LEU A 76 -0.71 5.82 3.76
N GLU A 77 -1.51 5.48 4.77
CA GLU A 77 -1.55 6.21 6.04
C GLU A 77 -0.29 5.95 6.88
N GLU A 78 0.16 4.71 7.00
CA GLU A 78 1.40 4.35 7.70
C GLU A 78 2.62 4.99 7.03
N PHE A 79 2.61 5.07 5.70
CA PHE A 79 3.62 5.79 4.93
C PHE A 79 3.58 7.30 5.18
N ARG A 80 2.40 7.93 5.09
CA ARG A 80 2.23 9.37 5.39
C ARG A 80 2.56 9.73 6.84
N SER A 81 2.33 8.81 7.77
CA SER A 81 2.65 8.97 9.19
C SER A 81 4.11 8.61 9.53
N CYS A 82 4.97 8.34 8.54
CA CYS A 82 6.37 7.94 8.72
C CYS A 82 6.57 6.68 9.59
N LYS A 83 5.57 5.79 9.68
CA LYS A 83 5.60 4.60 10.55
C LYS A 83 6.33 3.40 9.93
N ILE A 84 6.45 3.35 8.61
CA ILE A 84 7.25 2.35 7.86
C ILE A 84 8.76 2.72 7.92
N GLY A 85 9.08 3.89 8.48
CA GLY A 85 10.42 4.44 8.68
C GLY A 85 10.44 5.92 8.31
N ASN A 86 11.52 6.63 8.64
CA ASN A 86 11.81 7.96 8.09
C ASN A 86 12.08 7.80 6.60
N ILE A 87 11.02 7.72 5.80
CA ILE A 87 11.08 7.89 4.35
C ILE A 87 10.78 9.36 4.15
N THR A 88 11.85 10.16 4.17
CA THR A 88 11.77 11.58 3.92
C THR A 88 11.32 11.77 2.47
N LEU A 89 10.03 12.02 2.27
CA LEU A 89 9.50 12.64 1.04
C LEU A 89 9.85 14.13 0.97
N GLU A 90 10.50 14.65 2.01
CA GLU A 90 11.18 15.93 1.98
C GLU A 90 12.52 15.75 1.22
N ARG A 91 12.44 15.73 -0.11
CA ARG A 91 13.31 16.70 -0.79
C ARG A 91 12.65 18.03 -0.47
N VAL A 92 13.36 18.88 0.25
CA VAL A 92 13.10 20.33 0.18
C VAL A 92 12.94 20.64 -1.30
N GLU A 93 11.76 21.10 -1.70
CA GLU A 93 11.59 21.86 -2.93
C GLU A 93 12.56 23.04 -2.78
N GLU A 94 13.80 22.90 -3.24
CA GLU A 94 14.68 24.04 -3.50
C GLU A 94 14.01 24.80 -4.65
N SER A 95 13.12 25.70 -4.25
CA SER A 95 12.83 26.91 -5.00
C SER A 95 14.15 27.65 -5.17
N ALA A 96 14.77 27.51 -6.33
CA ALA A 96 15.89 28.33 -6.79
C ALA A 96 15.40 29.33 -7.83
#